data_AF-A0AAD5R2X2-F1
#
_entry.id   AF-A0AAD5R2X2-F1
#
_cell.length_a   1.000
_cell.length_b   1.000
_cell.length_c   1.000
_cell.angle_alpha   90.00
_cell.angle_beta   90.00
_cell.angle_gamma   90.00
#
_symmetry.space_group_name_H-M   'P 1'
#
loop_
_entity.id
_entity.type
_entity.pdbx_description
1 polymer ?
#
loop_
_entity_poly.entity_id
_entity_poly.type
_entity_poly.pdbx_seq_one_letter_code
_entity_poly.pdbx_strand_id
1 'polypeptide(L)'
;MSLSDEIRPSSSGSSSKLGEDGDTTSSQLSALVNLSSSIKEKEITSEEADTMIAFITTQLTTELLSADKNLENQTECLEVVIEVLEALLPLSSPNVLNFTHSLLPYLLYRLKDSENSMIFLDQLSRCILILFVDPDNTHSIYLHKALDVLTRFCVENSKDFPFKPIIQRLSQYLKVLQPPDISCESEYRHHVWPENMRILMHRFLRTKTELLSDEIRLSFFSLVNEIVETLEFDWFAPNVSLLSLLVIQVAIEIRMRLDKVEGVSADVLAVCYHILEMAVHCVEESSFLDDSTATQIATSVREAALYSIDYWVKAKEEKEEKLDDKVELVLYRFISCILTVGGAEMLPETLVQQCSPHLLQVFQQAVTDGDYSIARLALPYLNIFNKLPDNTILLLVDLVISQFPAGDWADAMDDVVICIESFDGRKDFYSSKTLMEARTKIRATEADSALYSILSGLIAPL
;
A
#
# COMPACT_ATOMS: atom_id res chain seq x y z
N MET A 1 -64.89 13.87 -50.32
CA MET A 1 -65.81 13.15 -49.41
C MET A 1 -65.38 13.56 -48.02
N SER A 2 -65.92 14.66 -47.52
CA SER A 2 -67.04 14.71 -46.54
C SER A 2 -66.42 14.88 -45.14
N LEU A 3 -66.50 16.03 -44.44
CA LEU A 3 -67.70 16.74 -43.93
C LEU A 3 -68.64 15.78 -43.19
N SER A 4 -69.01 15.95 -41.92
CA SER A 4 -68.59 16.93 -40.87
C SER A 4 -68.93 16.32 -39.47
N ASP A 5 -69.11 17.00 -38.32
CA ASP A 5 -69.03 18.41 -37.86
C ASP A 5 -68.90 18.46 -36.31
N GLU A 6 -69.05 19.65 -35.70
CA GLU A 6 -69.73 19.91 -34.39
C GLU A 6 -69.10 19.34 -33.07
N ILE A 7 -68.95 20.06 -31.93
CA ILE A 7 -69.49 21.34 -31.43
C ILE A 7 -68.44 22.13 -30.58
N ARG A 8 -68.47 23.46 -30.71
CA ARG A 8 -67.82 24.52 -29.87
C ARG A 8 -68.94 25.30 -29.12
N PRO A 9 -68.70 26.38 -28.33
CA PRO A 9 -67.61 26.74 -27.39
C PRO A 9 -68.21 27.25 -26.03
N SER A 10 -67.41 27.86 -25.14
CA SER A 10 -67.64 29.28 -24.73
C SER A 10 -66.64 29.79 -23.68
N SER A 11 -66.54 31.12 -23.68
CA SER A 11 -65.57 32.02 -23.05
C SER A 11 -65.61 32.17 -21.52
N SER A 12 -64.54 32.85 -21.05
CA SER A 12 -64.47 33.72 -19.86
C SER A 12 -64.06 33.07 -18.53
N GLY A 13 -62.98 33.61 -17.96
CA GLY A 13 -62.32 33.13 -16.75
C GLY A 13 -60.96 33.81 -16.63
N SER A 14 -60.93 35.03 -16.10
CA SER A 14 -59.69 35.75 -15.79
C SER A 14 -58.90 35.00 -14.72
N SER A 15 -57.67 34.59 -15.02
CA SER A 15 -56.71 34.13 -14.02
C SER A 15 -55.61 35.17 -13.83
N SER A 16 -55.32 35.48 -12.57
CA SER A 16 -54.37 36.48 -12.12
C SER A 16 -52.91 36.03 -12.20
N LYS A 17 -52.00 37.00 -12.15
CA LYS A 17 -50.56 36.79 -11.91
C LYS A 17 -50.31 35.91 -10.68
N LEU A 18 -49.38 34.97 -10.81
CA LEU A 18 -48.40 34.44 -9.85
C LEU A 18 -47.66 33.32 -10.62
N GLY A 19 -46.35 33.34 -10.86
CA GLY A 19 -45.34 34.30 -10.41
C GLY A 19 -44.62 33.90 -9.13
N GLU A 20 -44.35 32.60 -8.95
CA GLU A 20 -43.54 31.99 -7.89
C GLU A 20 -43.17 30.58 -8.37
N ASP A 21 -41.87 30.31 -8.57
CA ASP A 21 -41.26 28.97 -8.73
C ASP A 21 -39.72 29.06 -8.94
N GLY A 22 -39.18 30.26 -9.20
CA GLY A 22 -37.72 30.49 -9.37
C GLY A 22 -36.95 30.88 -8.10
N ASP A 23 -37.62 31.16 -6.97
CA ASP A 23 -36.97 31.68 -5.74
C ASP A 23 -36.65 30.59 -4.70
N THR A 24 -37.28 29.41 -4.77
CA THR A 24 -37.11 28.34 -3.78
C THR A 24 -35.74 27.69 -3.86
N THR A 25 -35.29 27.29 -5.06
CA THR A 25 -33.95 26.71 -5.29
C THR A 25 -32.85 27.70 -4.89
N SER A 26 -32.94 28.95 -5.35
CA SER A 26 -32.02 30.04 -4.97
C SER A 26 -31.86 30.18 -3.44
N SER A 27 -32.98 30.14 -2.69
CA SER A 27 -32.94 30.22 -1.23
C SER A 27 -32.27 29.00 -0.57
N GLN A 28 -32.44 27.80 -1.13
CA GLN A 28 -31.92 26.55 -0.58
C GLN A 28 -30.42 26.38 -0.87
N LEU A 29 -29.96 26.76 -2.06
CA LEU A 29 -28.54 26.78 -2.40
C LEU A 29 -27.78 27.79 -1.53
N SER A 30 -28.38 28.95 -1.24
CA SER A 30 -27.80 29.92 -0.29
C SER A 30 -27.67 29.38 1.14
N ALA A 31 -28.54 28.45 1.56
CA ALA A 31 -28.42 27.78 2.86
C ALA A 31 -27.22 26.81 2.91
N LEU A 32 -26.89 26.15 1.80
CA LEU A 32 -25.72 25.26 1.68
C LEU A 32 -24.40 26.05 1.71
N VAL A 33 -24.36 27.22 1.07
CA VAL A 33 -23.22 28.17 1.15
C VAL A 33 -22.98 28.62 2.60
N ASN A 34 -24.04 28.99 3.32
CA ASN A 34 -23.95 29.34 4.74
C ASN A 34 -23.57 28.13 5.64
N LEU A 35 -23.84 26.90 5.20
CA LEU A 35 -23.39 25.68 5.87
C LEU A 35 -21.87 25.51 5.77
N SER A 36 -21.26 25.67 4.58
CA SER A 36 -19.81 25.55 4.38
C SER A 36 -19.01 26.48 5.30
N SER A 37 -19.44 27.74 5.47
CA SER A 37 -18.82 28.66 6.42
C SER A 37 -19.02 28.23 7.88
N SER A 38 -20.21 27.74 8.24
CA SER A 38 -20.52 27.30 9.60
C SER A 38 -19.75 26.03 10.03
N ILE A 39 -19.50 25.12 9.08
CA ILE A 39 -18.72 23.88 9.29
C ILE A 39 -17.25 24.20 9.60
N LYS A 40 -16.69 25.25 8.99
CA LYS A 40 -15.28 25.65 9.17
C LYS A 40 -15.00 26.31 10.53
N GLU A 41 -16.02 26.71 11.29
CA GLU A 41 -15.88 27.43 12.56
C GLU A 41 -16.34 26.63 13.81
N LYS A 42 -16.89 25.42 13.65
CA LYS A 42 -17.61 24.72 14.72
C LYS A 42 -17.24 23.23 14.78
N GLU A 43 -17.01 22.69 15.98
CA GLU A 43 -16.97 21.24 16.18
C GLU A 43 -18.37 20.66 15.95
N ILE A 44 -18.50 19.76 14.96
CA ILE A 44 -19.75 19.09 14.59
C ILE A 44 -19.74 17.68 15.16
N THR A 45 -20.84 17.29 15.80
CA THR A 45 -21.03 15.94 16.33
C THR A 45 -21.49 14.97 15.23
N SER A 46 -21.25 13.67 15.42
CA SER A 46 -21.65 12.64 14.44
C SER A 46 -23.17 12.63 14.17
N GLU A 47 -24.01 12.86 15.19
CA GLU A 47 -25.47 12.96 15.04
C GLU A 47 -25.90 14.20 14.21
N GLU A 48 -25.20 15.33 14.38
CA GLU A 48 -25.42 16.53 13.55
C GLU A 48 -24.99 16.28 12.10
N ALA A 49 -23.83 15.66 11.89
CA ALA A 49 -23.33 15.31 10.56
C ALA A 49 -24.27 14.35 9.81
N ASP A 50 -24.75 13.29 10.49
CA ASP A 50 -25.74 12.35 9.97
C ASP A 50 -27.04 13.05 9.53
N THR A 51 -27.53 13.97 10.36
CA THR A 51 -28.75 14.74 10.06
C THR A 51 -28.55 15.66 8.86
N MET A 52 -27.40 16.34 8.77
CA MET A 52 -27.06 17.21 7.64
C MET A 52 -26.88 16.40 6.34
N ILE A 53 -26.16 15.28 6.38
CA ILE A 53 -25.93 14.41 5.23
C ILE A 53 -27.24 13.85 4.69
N ALA A 54 -28.14 13.32 5.54
CA ALA A 54 -29.43 12.80 5.09
C ALA A 54 -30.29 13.87 4.37
N PHE A 55 -30.27 15.11 4.88
CA PHE A 55 -30.92 16.25 4.22
C PHE A 55 -30.26 16.58 2.87
N ILE A 56 -28.93 16.74 2.87
CA ILE A 56 -28.14 17.10 1.69
C ILE A 56 -28.31 16.06 0.57
N THR A 57 -28.21 14.76 0.87
CA THR A 57 -28.37 13.66 -0.10
C THR A 57 -29.73 13.69 -0.79
N THR A 58 -30.80 13.95 -0.03
CA THR A 58 -32.16 14.02 -0.57
C THR A 58 -32.32 15.20 -1.54
N GLN A 59 -31.72 16.35 -1.22
CA GLN A 59 -31.74 17.53 -2.08
C GLN A 59 -30.84 17.35 -3.32
N LEU A 60 -29.58 16.92 -3.13
CA LEU A 60 -28.62 16.66 -4.20
C LEU A 60 -29.16 15.72 -5.27
N THR A 61 -29.78 14.61 -4.84
CA THR A 61 -30.35 13.62 -5.78
C THR A 61 -31.47 14.24 -6.61
N THR A 62 -32.25 15.16 -6.01
CA THR A 62 -33.36 15.85 -6.69
C THR A 62 -32.84 16.93 -7.66
N GLU A 63 -31.87 17.75 -7.23
CA GLU A 63 -31.24 18.80 -8.03
C GLU A 63 -30.42 18.22 -9.21
N LEU A 64 -29.58 17.21 -8.98
CA LEU A 64 -28.76 16.55 -10.02
C LEU A 64 -29.59 15.77 -11.05
N LEU A 65 -30.82 15.39 -10.71
CA LEU A 65 -31.79 14.81 -11.65
C LEU A 65 -32.66 15.87 -12.35
N SER A 66 -32.65 17.12 -11.88
CA SER A 66 -33.43 18.19 -12.50
C SER A 66 -32.77 18.64 -13.82
N ALA A 67 -33.55 18.65 -14.89
CA ALA A 67 -33.01 18.82 -16.26
C ALA A 67 -32.79 20.29 -16.67
N ASP A 68 -32.81 21.24 -15.72
CA ASP A 68 -32.87 22.67 -16.03
C ASP A 68 -31.48 23.29 -16.16
N LYS A 69 -31.31 24.15 -17.17
CA LYS A 69 -30.01 24.42 -17.82
C LYS A 69 -29.45 25.80 -17.53
N ASN A 70 -29.09 26.08 -16.29
CA ASN A 70 -28.22 27.21 -15.93
C ASN A 70 -26.87 26.68 -15.43
N LEU A 71 -26.00 26.38 -16.39
CA LEU A 71 -24.75 25.62 -16.18
C LEU A 71 -23.77 26.29 -15.22
N GLU A 72 -23.62 27.62 -15.27
CA GLU A 72 -22.60 28.36 -14.51
C GLU A 72 -22.92 28.39 -13.01
N ASN A 73 -24.16 28.76 -12.62
CA ASN A 73 -24.59 28.74 -11.21
C ASN A 73 -24.61 27.32 -10.61
N GLN A 74 -24.84 26.29 -11.44
CA GLN A 74 -24.78 24.90 -11.00
C GLN A 74 -23.35 24.47 -10.64
N THR A 75 -22.33 24.91 -11.39
CA THR A 75 -20.94 24.53 -11.10
C THR A 75 -20.45 25.13 -9.79
N GLU A 76 -20.62 26.43 -9.56
CA GLU A 76 -20.21 27.07 -8.29
C GLU A 76 -20.92 26.44 -7.07
N CYS A 77 -22.22 26.13 -7.20
CA CYS A 77 -22.94 25.50 -6.10
C CYS A 77 -22.51 24.04 -5.88
N LEU A 78 -22.18 23.30 -6.94
CA LEU A 78 -21.65 21.94 -6.80
C LEU A 78 -20.28 21.93 -6.12
N GLU A 79 -19.39 22.88 -6.40
CA GLU A 79 -18.12 23.01 -5.66
C GLU A 79 -18.36 23.17 -4.16
N VAL A 80 -19.24 24.08 -3.76
CA VAL A 80 -19.64 24.28 -2.36
C VAL A 80 -20.25 23.00 -1.75
N VAL A 81 -21.09 22.29 -2.49
CA VAL A 81 -21.73 21.06 -1.99
C VAL A 81 -20.73 19.91 -1.86
N ILE A 82 -19.75 19.81 -2.75
CA ILE A 82 -18.65 18.84 -2.61
C ILE A 82 -17.76 19.19 -1.40
N GLU A 83 -17.44 20.48 -1.14
CA GLU A 83 -16.76 20.86 0.11
C GLU A 83 -17.53 20.43 1.36
N VAL A 84 -18.86 20.63 1.37
CA VAL A 84 -19.72 20.25 2.49
C VAL A 84 -19.77 18.73 2.66
N LEU A 85 -19.88 17.95 1.58
CA LEU A 85 -19.80 16.49 1.64
C LEU A 85 -18.42 16.01 2.14
N GLU A 86 -17.33 16.61 1.65
CA GLU A 86 -15.97 16.25 2.03
C GLU A 86 -15.73 16.42 3.55
N ALA A 87 -16.32 17.46 4.13
CA ALA A 87 -16.21 17.75 5.56
C ALA A 87 -17.14 16.88 6.44
N LEU A 88 -18.34 16.55 5.97
CA LEU A 88 -19.34 15.84 6.77
C LEU A 88 -19.24 14.31 6.67
N LEU A 89 -18.94 13.75 5.50
CA LEU A 89 -18.86 12.30 5.28
C LEU A 89 -17.92 11.57 6.26
N PRO A 90 -16.72 12.08 6.63
CA PRO A 90 -15.85 11.45 7.62
C PRO A 90 -16.42 11.38 9.04
N LEU A 91 -17.46 12.17 9.35
CA LEU A 91 -18.09 12.26 10.67
C LEU A 91 -19.38 11.40 10.75
N SER A 92 -19.87 10.91 9.62
CA SER A 92 -21.12 10.15 9.53
C SER A 92 -21.02 8.72 10.02
N SER A 93 -22.14 8.20 10.54
CA SER A 93 -22.23 6.79 10.93
C SER A 93 -22.33 5.87 9.70
N PRO A 94 -21.88 4.60 9.81
CA PRO A 94 -21.96 3.63 8.70
C PRO A 94 -23.38 3.42 8.13
N ASN A 95 -24.41 3.61 8.96
CA ASN A 95 -25.81 3.50 8.54
C ASN A 95 -26.20 4.62 7.55
N VAL A 96 -25.72 5.84 7.79
CA VAL A 96 -25.95 6.97 6.89
C VAL A 96 -25.10 6.85 5.63
N LEU A 97 -23.82 6.43 5.76
CA LEU A 97 -22.95 6.18 4.61
C LEU A 97 -23.59 5.19 3.62
N ASN A 98 -24.11 4.06 4.11
CA ASN A 98 -24.84 3.06 3.32
C ASN A 98 -26.06 3.65 2.58
N PHE A 99 -26.83 4.55 3.22
CA PHE A 99 -27.96 5.23 2.55
C PHE A 99 -27.47 6.17 1.43
N THR A 100 -26.32 6.81 1.65
CA THR A 100 -25.70 7.73 0.68
C THR A 100 -24.92 7.07 -0.46
N HIS A 101 -24.77 5.74 -0.49
CA HIS A 101 -24.20 5.01 -1.65
C HIS A 101 -24.96 5.32 -2.97
N SER A 102 -26.23 5.71 -2.88
CA SER A 102 -27.04 6.22 -3.99
C SER A 102 -26.43 7.43 -4.73
N LEU A 103 -25.51 8.18 -4.11
CA LEU A 103 -24.80 9.30 -4.73
C LEU A 103 -23.63 8.88 -5.63
N LEU A 104 -23.07 7.67 -5.47
CA LEU A 104 -21.87 7.21 -6.19
C LEU A 104 -21.96 7.34 -7.73
N PRO A 105 -23.08 7.02 -8.41
CA PRO A 105 -23.19 7.19 -9.85
C PRO A 105 -23.09 8.66 -10.30
N TYR A 106 -23.63 9.59 -9.49
CA TYR A 106 -23.66 11.01 -9.81
C TYR A 106 -22.31 11.69 -9.55
N LEU A 107 -21.66 11.36 -8.44
CA LEU A 107 -20.31 11.81 -8.14
C LEU A 107 -19.32 11.33 -9.21
N LEU A 108 -19.44 10.06 -9.63
CA LEU A 108 -18.62 9.52 -10.72
C LEU A 108 -18.94 10.16 -12.08
N TYR A 109 -20.21 10.49 -12.37
CA TYR A 109 -20.58 11.25 -13.57
C TYR A 109 -19.92 12.63 -13.56
N ARG A 110 -19.98 13.36 -12.43
CA ARG A 110 -19.32 14.67 -12.30
C ARG A 110 -17.80 14.60 -12.34
N LEU A 111 -17.18 13.57 -11.76
CA LEU A 111 -15.73 13.34 -11.85
C LEU A 111 -15.26 13.24 -13.32
N LYS A 112 -16.07 12.61 -14.20
CA LYS A 112 -15.78 12.49 -15.65
C LYS A 112 -15.93 13.80 -16.41
N ASP A 113 -16.75 14.72 -15.92
CA ASP A 113 -17.10 16.01 -16.55
C ASP A 113 -16.14 17.13 -16.10
N SER A 114 -15.47 16.95 -14.95
CA SER A 114 -14.51 17.90 -14.39
C SER A 114 -13.12 17.81 -15.03
N GLU A 115 -12.99 18.26 -16.28
CA GLU A 115 -11.73 18.15 -17.06
C GLU A 115 -10.60 19.12 -16.61
N ASN A 116 -10.89 20.14 -15.79
CA ASN A 116 -10.02 21.33 -15.65
C ASN A 116 -9.54 21.70 -14.23
N SER A 117 -9.94 21.01 -13.16
CA SER A 117 -9.53 21.37 -11.78
C SER A 117 -9.03 20.16 -10.99
N MET A 118 -7.72 20.13 -10.71
CA MET A 118 -7.08 19.08 -9.91
C MET A 118 -7.61 19.05 -8.46
N ILE A 119 -7.93 20.21 -7.88
CA ILE A 119 -8.47 20.30 -6.52
C ILE A 119 -9.87 19.66 -6.48
N PHE A 120 -10.76 20.07 -7.38
CA PHE A 120 -12.13 19.55 -7.42
C PHE A 120 -12.17 18.04 -7.73
N LEU A 121 -11.27 17.55 -8.59
CA LEU A 121 -11.07 16.11 -8.83
C LEU A 121 -10.66 15.36 -7.55
N ASP A 122 -9.74 15.89 -6.75
CA ASP A 122 -9.33 15.29 -5.48
C ASP A 122 -10.48 15.26 -4.46
N GLN A 123 -11.26 16.34 -4.34
CA GLN A 123 -12.40 16.41 -3.41
C GLN A 123 -13.55 15.47 -3.81
N LEU A 124 -13.93 15.45 -5.09
CA LEU A 124 -14.94 14.52 -5.62
C LEU A 124 -14.54 13.05 -5.39
N SER A 125 -13.29 12.73 -5.70
CA SER A 125 -12.78 11.36 -5.52
C SER A 125 -12.60 10.99 -4.04
N ARG A 126 -12.30 11.95 -3.15
CA ARG A 126 -12.38 11.74 -1.70
C ARG A 126 -13.78 11.37 -1.24
N CYS A 127 -14.80 12.08 -1.72
CA CYS A 127 -16.20 11.78 -1.39
C CYS A 127 -16.60 10.38 -1.88
N ILE A 128 -16.23 10.01 -3.12
CA ILE A 128 -16.46 8.66 -3.66
C ILE A 128 -15.77 7.59 -2.81
N LEU A 129 -14.54 7.83 -2.34
CA LEU A 129 -13.78 6.89 -1.53
C LEU A 129 -14.38 6.72 -0.12
N ILE A 130 -14.82 7.79 0.54
CA ILE A 130 -15.47 7.71 1.86
C ILE A 130 -16.84 7.02 1.76
N LEU A 131 -17.56 7.26 0.67
CA LEU A 131 -18.82 6.57 0.35
C LEU A 131 -18.62 5.11 -0.10
N PHE A 132 -17.40 4.62 -0.16
CA PHE A 132 -17.12 3.20 -0.34
C PHE A 132 -16.94 2.53 1.03
N VAL A 133 -18.06 2.11 1.61
CA VAL A 133 -18.10 1.21 2.78
C VAL A 133 -18.82 -0.06 2.37
N ASP A 134 -18.23 -0.82 1.44
CA ASP A 134 -18.84 -2.03 0.89
C ASP A 134 -18.13 -3.30 1.41
N PRO A 135 -18.68 -3.98 2.43
CA PRO A 135 -18.13 -5.25 2.92
C PRO A 135 -18.32 -6.42 1.95
N ASP A 136 -19.20 -6.29 0.95
CA ASP A 136 -19.51 -7.32 -0.04
C ASP A 136 -18.82 -7.06 -1.41
N ASN A 137 -18.01 -5.99 -1.50
CA ASN A 137 -17.24 -5.54 -2.68
C ASN A 137 -18.05 -5.31 -3.98
N THR A 138 -19.38 -5.33 -3.91
CA THR A 138 -20.31 -5.18 -5.05
C THR A 138 -20.18 -3.85 -5.82
N HIS A 139 -19.56 -2.83 -5.23
CA HIS A 139 -19.36 -1.50 -5.82
C HIS A 139 -17.93 -1.24 -6.34
N SER A 140 -17.03 -2.25 -6.38
CA SER A 140 -15.63 -2.13 -6.87
C SER A 140 -15.51 -1.35 -8.20
N ILE A 141 -16.48 -1.54 -9.09
CA ILE A 141 -16.58 -0.90 -10.40
C ILE A 141 -16.61 0.63 -10.35
N TYR A 142 -17.08 1.25 -9.26
CA TYR A 142 -17.03 2.72 -9.09
C TYR A 142 -15.61 3.20 -8.77
N LEU A 143 -14.85 2.40 -7.99
CA LEU A 143 -13.45 2.68 -7.68
C LEU A 143 -12.58 2.60 -8.94
N HIS A 144 -12.68 1.51 -9.72
CA HIS A 144 -11.95 1.38 -10.97
C HIS A 144 -12.30 2.46 -12.00
N LYS A 145 -13.59 2.87 -12.10
CA LYS A 145 -14.00 3.98 -12.97
C LYS A 145 -13.50 5.35 -12.46
N ALA A 146 -13.30 5.54 -11.15
CA ALA A 146 -12.67 6.74 -10.63
C ALA A 146 -11.17 6.76 -10.92
N LEU A 147 -10.46 5.64 -10.73
CA LEU A 147 -9.07 5.45 -11.14
C LEU A 147 -8.87 5.74 -12.64
N ASP A 148 -9.76 5.27 -13.51
CA ASP A 148 -9.72 5.56 -14.95
C ASP A 148 -9.76 7.06 -15.25
N VAL A 149 -10.48 7.86 -14.47
CA VAL A 149 -10.59 9.31 -14.66
C VAL A 149 -9.36 10.02 -14.12
N LEU A 150 -8.98 9.73 -12.88
CA LEU A 150 -7.82 10.34 -12.21
C LEU A 150 -6.52 10.09 -12.97
N THR A 151 -6.31 8.85 -13.43
CA THR A 151 -5.11 8.50 -14.20
C THR A 151 -5.11 9.10 -15.60
N ARG A 152 -6.26 9.15 -16.30
CA ARG A 152 -6.39 9.82 -17.61
C ARG A 152 -6.08 11.30 -17.49
N PHE A 153 -6.64 11.99 -16.50
CA PHE A 153 -6.35 13.39 -16.21
C PHE A 153 -4.85 13.64 -16.07
N CYS A 154 -4.13 12.81 -15.31
CA CYS A 154 -2.69 12.95 -15.11
C CYS A 154 -1.87 12.65 -16.39
N VAL A 155 -2.32 11.73 -17.25
CA VAL A 155 -1.67 11.45 -18.54
C VAL A 155 -1.79 12.67 -19.46
N GLU A 156 -2.99 13.24 -19.57
CA GLU A 156 -3.33 14.33 -20.49
C GLU A 156 -2.80 15.71 -20.01
N ASN A 157 -2.96 16.04 -18.73
CA ASN A 157 -2.63 17.37 -18.18
C ASN A 157 -1.18 17.50 -17.69
N SER A 158 -0.21 17.16 -18.54
CA SER A 158 1.23 17.17 -18.20
C SER A 158 1.78 18.47 -17.55
N LYS A 159 1.10 19.60 -17.73
CA LYS A 159 1.37 20.91 -17.09
C LYS A 159 1.26 20.90 -15.55
N ASP A 160 0.41 20.04 -14.97
CA ASP A 160 0.12 20.00 -13.52
C ASP A 160 0.92 18.88 -12.80
N PHE A 161 1.87 18.26 -13.51
CA PHE A 161 2.82 17.31 -12.92
C PHE A 161 3.65 18.01 -11.83
N PRO A 162 3.80 17.43 -10.63
CA PRO A 162 3.66 15.99 -10.32
C PRO A 162 2.34 15.57 -9.67
N PHE A 163 1.24 16.30 -9.82
CA PHE A 163 -0.12 15.86 -9.42
C PHE A 163 -0.25 15.36 -7.96
N LYS A 164 0.49 15.93 -7.01
CA LYS A 164 0.64 15.39 -5.63
C LYS A 164 -0.68 14.94 -4.96
N PRO A 165 -1.78 15.72 -4.95
CA PRO A 165 -3.04 15.27 -4.33
C PRO A 165 -3.60 14.02 -5.01
N ILE A 166 -3.54 13.96 -6.34
CA ILE A 166 -4.03 12.83 -7.13
C ILE A 166 -3.15 11.59 -6.89
N ILE A 167 -1.83 11.71 -6.78
CA ILE A 167 -0.96 10.56 -6.43
C ILE A 167 -1.37 9.95 -5.07
N GLN A 168 -1.60 10.80 -4.06
CA GLN A 168 -2.04 10.36 -2.73
C GLN A 168 -3.42 9.71 -2.80
N ARG A 169 -4.35 10.28 -3.55
CA ARG A 169 -5.68 9.72 -3.80
C ARG A 169 -5.62 8.35 -4.46
N LEU A 170 -4.84 8.21 -5.55
CA LEU A 170 -4.66 6.96 -6.28
C LEU A 170 -4.16 5.83 -5.38
N SER A 171 -3.19 6.11 -4.49
CA SER A 171 -2.70 5.14 -3.51
C SER A 171 -3.81 4.68 -2.55
N GLN A 172 -4.65 5.59 -2.06
CA GLN A 172 -5.79 5.24 -1.19
C GLN A 172 -6.84 4.38 -1.90
N TYR A 173 -7.15 4.64 -3.17
CA TYR A 173 -8.06 3.81 -3.96
C TYR A 173 -7.53 2.38 -4.14
N LEU A 174 -6.23 2.21 -4.36
CA LEU A 174 -5.61 0.89 -4.54
C LEU A 174 -5.61 0.08 -3.24
N LYS A 175 -5.32 0.72 -2.09
CA LYS A 175 -5.46 0.08 -0.76
C LYS A 175 -6.85 -0.47 -0.46
N VAL A 176 -7.88 0.19 -0.97
CA VAL A 176 -9.27 -0.24 -0.83
C VAL A 176 -9.63 -1.34 -1.83
N LEU A 177 -8.91 -1.44 -2.96
CA LEU A 177 -9.10 -2.46 -3.99
C LEU A 177 -8.27 -3.74 -3.78
N GLN A 178 -7.24 -3.70 -2.93
CA GLN A 178 -6.46 -4.89 -2.52
C GLN A 178 -7.43 -5.94 -1.92
N PRO A 179 -7.70 -7.05 -2.62
CA PRO A 179 -8.69 -8.02 -2.16
C PRO A 179 -8.10 -8.86 -1.01
N PRO A 180 -8.87 -9.17 0.05
CA PRO A 180 -8.33 -9.95 1.16
C PRO A 180 -8.05 -11.43 0.83
N ASP A 181 -8.59 -12.00 -0.26
CA ASP A 181 -8.42 -13.45 -0.54
C ASP A 181 -8.81 -13.95 -1.96
N ILE A 182 -9.02 -13.08 -2.98
CA ILE A 182 -9.54 -13.51 -4.30
C ILE A 182 -8.80 -12.83 -5.45
N SER A 183 -8.30 -13.63 -6.40
CA SER A 183 -7.65 -13.17 -7.64
C SER A 183 -8.61 -12.34 -8.50
N CYS A 184 -8.49 -11.01 -8.43
CA CYS A 184 -9.38 -10.03 -9.09
C CYS A 184 -9.04 -9.81 -10.59
N GLU A 185 -8.27 -10.72 -11.19
CA GLU A 185 -7.77 -10.74 -12.57
C GLU A 185 -8.79 -10.33 -13.66
N SER A 186 -10.08 -10.57 -13.44
CA SER A 186 -11.13 -10.29 -14.42
C SER A 186 -11.65 -8.84 -14.41
N GLU A 187 -11.56 -8.11 -13.30
CA GLU A 187 -12.23 -6.81 -13.17
C GLU A 187 -11.43 -5.69 -13.83
N TYR A 188 -10.13 -5.58 -13.52
CA TYR A 188 -9.28 -4.49 -14.04
C TYR A 188 -8.92 -4.62 -15.53
N ARG A 189 -9.09 -5.78 -16.17
CA ARG A 189 -8.81 -6.00 -17.61
C ARG A 189 -9.67 -5.14 -18.55
N HIS A 190 -10.79 -4.62 -18.07
CA HIS A 190 -11.67 -3.71 -18.83
C HIS A 190 -11.43 -2.21 -18.55
N HIS A 191 -10.46 -1.91 -17.69
CA HIS A 191 -10.13 -0.55 -17.27
C HIS A 191 -8.81 -0.07 -17.90
N VAL A 192 -8.66 1.26 -18.02
CA VAL A 192 -7.48 1.90 -18.64
C VAL A 192 -6.48 2.38 -17.61
N TRP A 193 -6.88 2.52 -16.34
CA TRP A 193 -5.98 2.95 -15.27
C TRP A 193 -4.68 2.12 -15.17
N PRO A 194 -4.64 0.78 -15.38
CA PRO A 194 -3.39 0.02 -15.31
C PRO A 194 -2.37 0.45 -16.37
N GLU A 195 -2.82 0.78 -17.59
CA GLU A 195 -1.95 1.28 -18.65
C GLU A 195 -1.54 2.74 -18.39
N ASN A 196 -2.49 3.58 -17.99
CA ASN A 196 -2.17 4.97 -17.63
C ASN A 196 -1.15 5.04 -16.49
N MET A 197 -1.22 4.16 -15.49
CA MET A 197 -0.22 4.07 -14.42
C MET A 197 1.19 3.77 -14.96
N ARG A 198 1.33 2.89 -15.97
CA ARG A 198 2.64 2.65 -16.62
C ARG A 198 3.17 3.92 -17.29
N ILE A 199 2.30 4.67 -17.95
CA ILE A 199 2.65 5.96 -18.58
C ILE A 199 3.09 6.99 -17.52
N LEU A 200 2.36 7.09 -16.40
CA LEU A 200 2.68 7.99 -15.29
C LEU A 200 4.00 7.62 -14.61
N MET A 201 4.21 6.34 -14.32
CA MET A 201 5.46 5.82 -13.78
C MET A 201 6.65 6.09 -14.72
N HIS A 202 6.48 5.83 -16.01
CA HIS A 202 7.51 6.11 -17.01
C HIS A 202 7.86 7.61 -17.10
N ARG A 203 6.87 8.50 -16.98
CA ARG A 203 7.08 9.96 -16.90
C ARG A 203 7.81 10.34 -15.61
N PHE A 204 7.43 9.75 -14.48
CA PHE A 204 8.04 10.00 -13.17
C PHE A 204 9.50 9.58 -13.13
N LEU A 205 9.80 8.32 -13.43
CA LEU A 205 11.15 7.74 -13.38
C LEU A 205 12.13 8.33 -14.40
N ARG A 206 11.63 9.02 -15.44
CA ARG A 206 12.44 9.80 -16.39
C ARG A 206 12.57 11.27 -16.05
N THR A 207 11.83 11.76 -15.07
CA THR A 207 11.98 13.14 -14.59
C THR A 207 13.25 13.23 -13.74
N LYS A 208 14.03 14.30 -13.92
CA LYS A 208 15.24 14.51 -13.12
C LYS A 208 14.90 14.61 -11.65
N THR A 209 15.63 13.90 -10.80
CA THR A 209 15.44 13.83 -9.34
C THR A 209 15.42 15.22 -8.69
N GLU A 210 16.21 16.16 -9.21
CA GLU A 210 16.27 17.58 -8.78
C GLU A 210 14.94 18.35 -8.93
N LEU A 211 14.04 17.89 -9.81
CA LEU A 211 12.73 18.51 -10.07
C LEU A 211 11.61 17.94 -9.19
N LEU A 212 11.91 16.91 -8.39
CA LEU A 212 10.96 16.19 -7.56
C LEU A 212 11.35 16.39 -6.09
N SER A 213 10.41 16.90 -5.28
CA SER A 213 10.63 16.93 -3.83
C SER A 213 10.71 15.51 -3.27
N ASP A 214 11.39 15.36 -2.14
CA ASP A 214 11.44 14.10 -1.40
C ASP A 214 10.04 13.53 -1.19
N GLU A 215 9.13 14.33 -0.63
CA GLU A 215 7.75 13.92 -0.35
C GLU A 215 6.99 13.39 -1.59
N ILE A 216 7.25 13.97 -2.76
CA ILE A 216 6.66 13.53 -4.03
C ILE A 216 7.28 12.19 -4.49
N ARG A 217 8.60 11.99 -4.34
CA ARG A 217 9.27 10.70 -4.61
C ARG A 217 8.72 9.60 -3.71
N LEU A 218 8.53 9.89 -2.42
CA LEU A 218 7.96 8.94 -1.46
C LEU A 218 6.51 8.59 -1.79
N SER A 219 5.67 9.60 -2.02
CA SER A 219 4.26 9.40 -2.40
C SER A 219 4.15 8.56 -3.69
N PHE A 220 5.10 8.74 -4.62
CA PHE A 220 5.17 7.96 -5.85
C PHE A 220 5.63 6.51 -5.60
N PHE A 221 6.70 6.26 -4.85
CA PHE A 221 7.13 4.89 -4.56
C PHE A 221 6.08 4.12 -3.73
N SER A 222 5.40 4.77 -2.78
CA SER A 222 4.25 4.18 -2.11
C SER A 222 3.11 3.88 -3.08
N LEU A 223 2.81 4.77 -4.05
CA LEU A 223 1.83 4.45 -5.10
C LEU A 223 2.25 3.24 -5.93
N VAL A 224 3.54 3.13 -6.30
CA VAL A 224 4.05 1.95 -7.02
C VAL A 224 3.87 0.67 -6.20
N ASN A 225 4.17 0.72 -4.90
CA ASN A 225 3.89 -0.39 -3.98
C ASN A 225 2.43 -0.84 -4.09
N GLU A 226 1.47 0.08 -3.89
CA GLU A 226 0.05 -0.28 -3.94
C GLU A 226 -0.39 -0.83 -5.31
N ILE A 227 0.22 -0.37 -6.42
CA ILE A 227 -0.08 -0.89 -7.75
C ILE A 227 0.36 -2.35 -7.88
N VAL A 228 1.57 -2.71 -7.44
CA VAL A 228 2.07 -4.08 -7.56
C VAL A 228 1.34 -5.03 -6.59
N GLU A 229 0.98 -4.57 -5.38
CA GLU A 229 0.10 -5.30 -4.47
C GLU A 229 -1.33 -5.51 -5.04
N THR A 230 -1.78 -4.66 -5.96
CA THR A 230 -3.13 -4.77 -6.58
C THR A 230 -3.15 -5.54 -7.91
N LEU A 231 -2.06 -5.49 -8.69
CA LEU A 231 -2.00 -6.01 -10.06
C LEU A 231 -0.94 -7.11 -10.28
N GLU A 232 -0.20 -7.47 -9.24
CA GLU A 232 0.94 -8.38 -9.26
C GLU A 232 2.08 -7.93 -10.21
N PHE A 233 3.17 -8.70 -10.27
CA PHE A 233 4.35 -8.35 -11.06
C PHE A 233 4.14 -8.51 -12.58
N ASP A 234 3.17 -9.32 -13.01
CA ASP A 234 2.78 -9.49 -14.42
C ASP A 234 2.28 -8.18 -15.07
N TRP A 235 1.89 -7.17 -14.27
CA TRP A 235 1.65 -5.82 -14.74
C TRP A 235 2.85 -5.19 -15.47
N PHE A 236 4.08 -5.63 -15.19
CA PHE A 236 5.29 -5.18 -15.90
C PHE A 236 5.55 -5.89 -17.23
N ALA A 237 4.92 -7.06 -17.49
CA ALA A 237 5.20 -7.86 -18.69
C ALA A 237 5.10 -7.09 -20.03
N PRO A 238 4.14 -6.16 -20.23
CA PRO A 238 4.07 -5.35 -21.46
C PRO A 238 5.22 -4.33 -21.61
N ASN A 239 5.95 -4.01 -20.54
CA ASN A 239 7.04 -3.03 -20.54
C ASN A 239 8.11 -3.35 -19.48
N VAL A 240 8.84 -4.44 -19.68
CA VAL A 240 9.96 -4.89 -18.82
C VAL A 240 11.02 -3.80 -18.58
N SER A 241 11.25 -2.92 -19.56
CA SER A 241 12.20 -1.80 -19.42
C SER A 241 11.81 -0.80 -18.31
N LEU A 242 10.52 -0.75 -17.97
CA LEU A 242 9.99 0.09 -16.89
C LEU A 242 10.31 -0.48 -15.51
N LEU A 243 10.27 -1.81 -15.35
CA LEU A 243 10.70 -2.49 -14.11
C LEU A 243 12.19 -2.25 -13.87
N SER A 244 13.02 -2.45 -14.90
CA SER A 244 14.46 -2.20 -14.81
C SER A 244 14.78 -0.76 -14.41
N LEU A 245 14.05 0.22 -14.97
CA LEU A 245 14.20 1.63 -14.61
C LEU A 245 13.75 1.91 -13.17
N LEU A 246 12.65 1.31 -12.71
CA LEU A 246 12.17 1.44 -11.33
C LEU A 246 13.23 0.95 -10.34
N VAL A 247 13.73 -0.28 -10.51
CA VAL A 247 14.73 -0.90 -9.63
C VAL A 247 16.01 -0.05 -9.56
N ILE A 248 16.49 0.47 -10.69
CA ILE A 248 17.66 1.37 -10.72
C ILE A 248 17.40 2.67 -9.95
N GLN A 249 16.23 3.30 -10.13
CA GLN A 249 15.90 4.54 -9.41
C GLN A 249 15.73 4.30 -7.90
N VAL A 250 15.17 3.16 -7.50
CA VAL A 250 15.03 2.77 -6.08
C VAL A 250 16.40 2.48 -5.45
N ALA A 251 17.31 1.80 -6.14
CA ALA A 251 18.68 1.60 -5.67
C ALA A 251 19.43 2.94 -5.49
N ILE A 252 19.24 3.89 -6.41
CA ILE A 252 19.77 5.27 -6.28
C ILE A 252 19.12 6.00 -5.10
N GLU A 253 17.81 5.88 -4.90
CA GLU A 253 17.08 6.49 -3.78
C GLU A 253 17.63 6.00 -2.44
N ILE A 254 17.77 4.67 -2.25
CA ILE A 254 18.31 4.07 -1.02
C ILE A 254 19.68 4.68 -0.69
N ARG A 255 20.58 4.74 -1.67
CA ARG A 255 21.89 5.37 -1.50
C ARG A 255 21.78 6.84 -1.09
N MET A 256 20.97 7.63 -1.82
CA MET A 256 20.73 9.04 -1.50
C MET A 256 20.11 9.27 -0.12
N ARG A 257 19.40 8.27 0.45
CA ARG A 257 18.79 8.33 1.79
C ARG A 257 19.77 7.97 2.89
N LEU A 258 20.58 6.94 2.67
CA LEU A 258 21.63 6.52 3.61
C LEU A 258 22.78 7.54 3.69
N ASP A 259 23.00 8.34 2.63
CA ASP A 259 23.95 9.46 2.61
C ASP A 259 23.47 10.74 3.35
N LYS A 260 22.29 10.74 3.99
CA LYS A 260 21.72 11.94 4.63
C LYS A 260 22.18 12.16 6.07
N VAL A 261 22.93 13.24 6.29
CA VAL A 261 23.34 13.77 7.59
C VAL A 261 22.16 14.12 8.53
N GLU A 262 20.98 14.43 7.98
CA GLU A 262 19.79 14.81 8.76
C GLU A 262 19.05 13.60 9.39
N GLY A 263 19.57 12.39 9.19
CA GLY A 263 18.99 11.15 9.69
C GLY A 263 18.18 10.40 8.63
N VAL A 264 18.13 9.07 8.81
CA VAL A 264 17.50 8.13 7.89
C VAL A 264 16.04 7.90 8.30
N SER A 265 15.11 8.00 7.35
CA SER A 265 13.70 7.69 7.59
C SER A 265 13.42 6.20 7.31
N ALA A 266 13.03 5.47 8.34
CA ALA A 266 12.71 4.04 8.23
C ALA A 266 11.55 3.76 7.27
N ASP A 267 10.48 4.58 7.30
CA ASP A 267 9.29 4.40 6.45
C ASP A 267 9.64 4.52 4.95
N VAL A 268 10.59 5.41 4.62
CA VAL A 268 11.12 5.59 3.26
C VAL A 268 11.88 4.35 2.81
N LEU A 269 12.80 3.87 3.64
CA LEU A 269 13.60 2.70 3.33
C LEU A 269 12.72 1.45 3.22
N ALA A 270 11.70 1.29 4.06
CA ALA A 270 10.78 0.17 4.01
C ALA A 270 10.09 0.07 2.64
N VAL A 271 9.55 1.19 2.13
CA VAL A 271 8.94 1.24 0.79
C VAL A 271 9.96 0.94 -0.31
N CYS A 272 11.19 1.47 -0.20
CA CYS A 272 12.23 1.24 -1.20
C CYS A 272 12.69 -0.23 -1.22
N TYR A 273 12.95 -0.82 -0.06
CA TYR A 273 13.38 -2.22 0.02
C TYR A 273 12.27 -3.18 -0.37
N HIS A 274 11.01 -2.93 -0.01
CA HIS A 274 9.88 -3.76 -0.47
C HIS A 274 9.82 -3.82 -2.01
N ILE A 275 10.04 -2.70 -2.71
CA ILE A 275 10.11 -2.70 -4.18
C ILE A 275 11.30 -3.53 -4.71
N LEU A 276 12.43 -3.58 -3.99
CA LEU A 276 13.56 -4.44 -4.35
C LEU A 276 13.29 -5.93 -4.04
N GLU A 277 12.62 -6.25 -2.94
CA GLU A 277 12.18 -7.60 -2.57
C GLU A 277 11.18 -8.14 -3.62
N MET A 278 10.20 -7.32 -4.02
CA MET A 278 9.30 -7.61 -5.15
C MET A 278 10.07 -7.85 -6.46
N ALA A 279 11.12 -7.08 -6.72
CA ALA A 279 11.94 -7.24 -7.92
C ALA A 279 12.78 -8.54 -7.90
N VAL A 280 13.18 -9.01 -6.72
CA VAL A 280 13.81 -10.32 -6.52
C VAL A 280 12.83 -11.43 -6.87
N HIS A 281 11.63 -11.44 -6.24
CA HIS A 281 10.61 -12.45 -6.54
C HIS A 281 10.22 -12.46 -8.02
N CYS A 282 10.09 -11.28 -8.65
CA CYS A 282 9.86 -11.19 -10.09
C CYS A 282 10.98 -11.82 -10.92
N VAL A 283 12.25 -11.74 -10.50
CA VAL A 283 13.38 -12.40 -11.17
C VAL A 283 13.38 -13.91 -10.99
N GLU A 284 12.93 -14.42 -9.84
CA GLU A 284 12.87 -15.86 -9.55
C GLU A 284 11.67 -16.56 -10.19
N GLU A 285 10.50 -15.90 -10.22
CA GLU A 285 9.22 -16.55 -10.54
C GLU A 285 8.66 -16.22 -11.93
N SER A 286 8.99 -15.04 -12.50
CA SER A 286 8.33 -14.58 -13.73
C SER A 286 8.85 -15.26 -15.00
N SER A 287 7.95 -15.48 -15.96
CA SER A 287 8.28 -16.09 -17.26
C SER A 287 8.52 -15.09 -18.40
N PHE A 288 8.36 -13.79 -18.13
CA PHE A 288 8.45 -12.73 -19.14
C PHE A 288 9.79 -11.99 -19.16
N LEU A 289 10.65 -12.19 -18.15
CA LEU A 289 12.00 -11.63 -18.12
C LEU A 289 12.96 -12.46 -18.97
N ASP A 290 13.85 -11.78 -19.71
CA ASP A 290 15.01 -12.44 -20.32
C ASP A 290 16.23 -12.40 -19.38
N ASP A 291 17.17 -13.33 -19.58
CA ASP A 291 18.38 -13.47 -18.75
C ASP A 291 19.15 -12.15 -18.62
N SER A 292 19.15 -11.32 -19.67
CA SER A 292 19.85 -10.03 -19.70
C SER A 292 19.20 -9.03 -18.75
N THR A 293 17.87 -8.94 -18.76
CA THR A 293 17.11 -8.03 -17.89
C THR A 293 17.10 -8.53 -16.46
N ALA A 294 16.90 -9.83 -16.26
CA ALA A 294 17.02 -10.47 -14.94
C ALA A 294 18.39 -10.19 -14.31
N THR A 295 19.48 -10.35 -15.08
CA THR A 295 20.84 -10.02 -14.64
C THR A 295 21.00 -8.53 -14.30
N GLN A 296 20.39 -7.62 -15.06
CA GLN A 296 20.43 -6.18 -14.80
C GLN A 296 19.68 -5.80 -13.50
N ILE A 297 18.51 -6.39 -13.27
CA ILE A 297 17.72 -6.21 -12.05
C ILE A 297 18.50 -6.75 -10.85
N ALA A 298 18.95 -8.00 -10.90
CA ALA A 298 19.76 -8.62 -9.83
C ALA A 298 21.04 -7.84 -9.52
N THR A 299 21.72 -7.31 -10.55
CA THR A 299 22.89 -6.44 -10.36
C THR A 299 22.55 -5.16 -9.59
N SER A 300 21.41 -4.54 -9.90
CA SER A 300 20.96 -3.30 -9.26
C SER A 300 20.50 -3.53 -7.81
N VAL A 301 19.79 -4.64 -7.56
CA VAL A 301 19.42 -5.09 -6.19
C VAL A 301 20.68 -5.37 -5.37
N ARG A 302 21.65 -6.10 -5.94
CA ARG A 302 22.95 -6.36 -5.29
C ARG A 302 23.68 -5.06 -4.94
N GLU A 303 23.70 -4.07 -5.83
CA GLU A 303 24.34 -2.77 -5.54
C GLU A 303 23.66 -2.04 -4.37
N ALA A 304 22.33 -2.09 -4.27
CA ALA A 304 21.60 -1.56 -3.11
C ALA A 304 21.90 -2.34 -1.82
N ALA A 305 21.97 -3.68 -1.88
CA ALA A 305 22.31 -4.53 -0.74
C ALA A 305 23.75 -4.27 -0.25
N LEU A 306 24.72 -4.17 -1.15
CA LEU A 306 26.11 -3.80 -0.84
C LEU A 306 26.17 -2.48 -0.07
N TYR A 307 25.46 -1.45 -0.54
CA TYR A 307 25.45 -0.14 0.10
C TYR A 307 24.80 -0.17 1.48
N SER A 308 23.68 -0.89 1.60
CA SER A 308 22.90 -1.00 2.82
C SER A 308 23.65 -1.73 3.93
N ILE A 309 24.38 -2.80 3.57
CA ILE A 309 25.22 -3.56 4.52
C ILE A 309 26.45 -2.74 4.93
N ASP A 310 27.16 -2.12 4.00
CA ASP A 310 28.33 -1.26 4.29
C ASP A 310 27.97 -0.09 5.21
N TYR A 311 26.81 0.54 4.99
CA TYR A 311 26.25 1.55 5.89
C TYR A 311 25.95 0.98 7.29
N TRP A 312 25.28 -0.17 7.39
CA TRP A 312 24.90 -0.75 8.70
C TRP A 312 26.13 -1.16 9.52
N VAL A 313 27.12 -1.79 8.89
CA VAL A 313 28.39 -2.17 9.52
C VAL A 313 29.10 -0.92 10.06
N LYS A 314 29.26 0.14 9.24
CA LYS A 314 29.90 1.39 9.68
C LYS A 314 29.16 2.04 10.85
N ALA A 315 27.84 2.17 10.76
CA ALA A 315 27.02 2.74 11.84
C ALA A 315 27.19 1.98 13.17
N LYS A 316 27.41 0.65 13.13
CA LYS A 316 27.66 -0.17 14.33
C LYS A 316 29.11 -0.14 14.82
N GLU A 317 30.09 -0.12 13.91
CA GLU A 317 31.52 -0.13 14.25
C GLU A 317 32.02 1.24 14.72
N GLU A 318 31.64 2.33 14.03
CA GLU A 318 32.20 3.67 14.24
C GLU A 318 31.59 4.39 15.46
N LYS A 319 30.39 3.99 15.90
CA LYS A 319 29.69 4.50 17.11
C LYS A 319 29.38 6.00 17.16
N GLU A 320 29.70 6.76 16.13
CA GLU A 320 29.42 8.20 16.08
C GLU A 320 27.94 8.51 15.79
N GLU A 321 27.23 7.60 15.11
CA GLU A 321 25.79 7.71 14.86
C GLU A 321 25.01 6.61 15.59
N LYS A 322 24.03 7.00 16.41
CA LYS A 322 23.07 6.04 16.96
C LYS A 322 22.04 5.71 15.87
N LEU A 323 22.25 4.60 15.17
CA LEU A 323 21.26 4.03 14.26
C LEU A 323 19.90 3.88 14.97
N ASP A 324 18.83 4.31 14.31
CA ASP A 324 17.47 4.18 14.83
C ASP A 324 17.00 2.72 14.75
N ASP A 325 16.33 2.24 15.79
CA ASP A 325 15.96 0.83 15.94
C ASP A 325 15.00 0.37 14.81
N LYS A 326 14.17 1.28 14.25
CA LYS A 326 13.32 0.96 13.09
C LYS A 326 14.13 0.87 11.79
N VAL A 327 15.14 1.72 11.62
CA VAL A 327 16.04 1.68 10.46
C VAL A 327 16.84 0.37 10.48
N GLU A 328 17.35 -0.03 11.65
CA GLU A 328 18.00 -1.34 11.83
C GLU A 328 17.06 -2.50 11.48
N LEU A 329 15.80 -2.48 11.95
CA LEU A 329 14.85 -3.54 11.65
C LEU A 329 14.53 -3.64 10.15
N VAL A 330 14.41 -2.49 9.47
CA VAL A 330 14.18 -2.41 8.03
C VAL A 330 15.39 -2.93 7.23
N LEU A 331 16.62 -2.60 7.65
CA LEU A 331 17.85 -3.16 7.08
C LEU A 331 17.94 -4.68 7.28
N TYR A 332 17.65 -5.16 8.50
CA TYR A 332 17.64 -6.59 8.83
C TYR A 332 16.66 -7.38 7.95
N ARG A 333 15.44 -6.87 7.72
CA ARG A 333 14.44 -7.50 6.85
C ARG A 333 14.95 -7.65 5.42
N PHE A 334 15.41 -6.54 4.82
CA PHE A 334 15.90 -6.55 3.45
C PHE A 334 17.10 -7.48 3.26
N ILE A 335 18.09 -7.42 4.15
CA ILE A 335 19.28 -8.26 4.06
C ILE A 335 18.91 -9.74 4.29
N SER A 336 17.92 -10.02 5.16
CA SER A 336 17.40 -11.37 5.36
C SER A 336 16.74 -11.95 4.11
N CYS A 337 15.94 -11.15 3.39
CA CYS A 337 15.38 -11.53 2.09
C CYS A 337 16.52 -11.87 1.10
N ILE A 338 17.46 -10.94 0.91
CA ILE A 338 18.59 -11.11 -0.02
C ILE A 338 19.43 -12.35 0.29
N LEU A 339 19.74 -12.64 1.56
CA LEU A 339 20.52 -13.82 1.93
C LEU A 339 19.75 -15.13 1.70
N THR A 340 18.43 -15.12 1.82
CA THR A 340 17.55 -16.29 1.58
C THR A 340 17.57 -16.71 0.11
N VAL A 341 17.54 -15.76 -0.82
CA VAL A 341 17.53 -16.00 -2.28
C VAL A 341 18.94 -16.21 -2.89
N GLY A 342 19.89 -16.71 -2.09
CA GLY A 342 21.27 -16.96 -2.54
C GLY A 342 22.14 -15.70 -2.69
N GLY A 343 21.68 -14.53 -2.23
CA GLY A 343 22.46 -13.28 -2.27
C GLY A 343 23.79 -13.32 -1.51
N ALA A 344 23.99 -14.32 -0.65
CA ALA A 344 25.29 -14.63 -0.06
C ALA A 344 26.39 -14.91 -1.09
N GLU A 345 26.05 -15.53 -2.23
CA GLU A 345 26.99 -15.76 -3.34
C GLU A 345 27.21 -14.49 -4.18
N MET A 346 26.26 -13.55 -4.13
CA MET A 346 26.33 -12.28 -4.86
C MET A 346 27.15 -11.22 -4.12
N LEU A 347 27.27 -11.32 -2.79
CA LEU A 347 27.94 -10.35 -1.92
C LEU A 347 29.40 -10.76 -1.62
N PRO A 348 30.34 -9.80 -1.43
CA PRO A 348 31.69 -10.10 -0.96
C PRO A 348 31.67 -10.82 0.38
N GLU A 349 32.37 -11.95 0.47
CA GLU A 349 32.43 -12.78 1.69
C GLU A 349 32.83 -11.97 2.93
N THR A 350 33.79 -11.03 2.79
CA THR A 350 34.23 -10.14 3.87
C THR A 350 33.10 -9.29 4.44
N LEU A 351 32.19 -8.82 3.58
CA LEU A 351 31.07 -7.96 3.98
C LEU A 351 29.97 -8.79 4.66
N VAL A 352 29.71 -10.00 4.17
CA VAL A 352 28.81 -10.97 4.83
C VAL A 352 29.35 -11.36 6.22
N GLN A 353 30.66 -11.61 6.33
CA GLN A 353 31.32 -11.87 7.61
C GLN A 353 31.18 -10.70 8.59
N GLN A 354 31.38 -9.45 8.14
CA GLN A 354 31.21 -8.24 8.96
C GLN A 354 29.76 -8.00 9.38
N CYS A 355 28.78 -8.30 8.51
CA CYS A 355 27.35 -8.12 8.80
C CYS A 355 26.78 -9.21 9.72
N SER A 356 27.33 -10.43 9.66
CA SER A 356 26.79 -11.61 10.37
C SER A 356 26.56 -11.42 11.88
N PRO A 357 27.41 -10.71 12.67
CA PRO A 357 27.16 -10.51 14.09
C PRO A 357 25.97 -9.59 14.36
N HIS A 358 25.69 -8.63 13.46
CA HIS A 358 24.56 -7.71 13.58
C HIS A 358 23.23 -8.40 13.25
N LEU A 359 23.20 -9.21 12.19
CA LEU A 359 22.05 -10.07 11.86
C LEU A 359 21.73 -11.03 13.02
N LEU A 360 22.74 -11.69 13.57
CA LEU A 360 22.61 -12.59 14.72
C LEU A 360 22.17 -11.85 16.00
N GLN A 361 22.60 -10.61 16.20
CA GLN A 361 22.16 -9.78 17.33
C GLN A 361 20.67 -9.43 17.24
N VAL A 362 20.18 -9.02 16.05
CA VAL A 362 18.75 -8.73 15.84
C VAL A 362 17.92 -10.00 15.98
N PHE A 363 18.36 -11.13 15.41
CA PHE A 363 17.73 -12.44 15.62
C PHE A 363 17.63 -12.81 17.11
N GLN A 364 18.73 -12.71 17.87
CA GLN A 364 18.73 -13.01 19.30
C GLN A 364 17.79 -12.09 20.09
N GLN A 365 17.71 -10.81 19.73
CA GLN A 365 16.80 -9.86 20.35
C GLN A 365 15.34 -10.23 20.06
N ALA A 366 14.99 -10.51 18.81
CA ALA A 366 13.65 -10.93 18.40
C ALA A 366 13.18 -12.22 19.11
N VAL A 367 14.05 -13.23 19.24
CA VAL A 367 13.77 -14.45 20.03
C VAL A 367 13.52 -14.11 21.52
N THR A 368 14.28 -13.17 22.07
CA THR A 368 14.15 -12.76 23.49
C THR A 368 12.86 -11.99 23.75
N ASP A 369 12.42 -11.18 22.79
CA ASP A 369 11.19 -10.38 22.86
C ASP A 369 9.93 -11.17 22.46
N GLY A 370 10.11 -12.38 21.89
CA GLY A 370 9.01 -13.24 21.41
C GLY A 370 8.47 -12.85 20.02
N ASP A 371 9.20 -12.03 19.26
CA ASP A 371 8.81 -11.63 17.90
C ASP A 371 9.19 -12.72 16.88
N TYR A 372 8.30 -13.70 16.74
CA TYR A 372 8.41 -14.78 15.75
C TYR A 372 8.55 -14.23 14.32
N SER A 373 7.81 -13.16 13.99
CA SER A 373 7.76 -12.61 12.62
C SER A 373 9.11 -12.08 12.14
N ILE A 374 9.93 -11.55 13.06
CA ILE A 374 11.29 -11.06 12.80
C ILE A 374 12.33 -12.18 12.97
N ALA A 375 12.20 -13.00 14.01
CA ALA A 375 13.14 -14.08 14.28
C ALA A 375 13.16 -15.15 13.17
N ARG A 376 12.00 -15.51 12.61
CA ARG A 376 11.91 -16.51 11.54
C ARG A 376 12.67 -16.13 10.27
N LEU A 377 12.84 -14.82 10.01
CA LEU A 377 13.54 -14.33 8.81
C LEU A 377 15.00 -14.77 8.74
N ALA A 378 15.65 -15.06 9.88
CA ALA A 378 17.03 -15.52 9.89
C ALA A 378 17.20 -17.00 9.49
N LEU A 379 16.18 -17.82 9.73
CA LEU A 379 16.27 -19.28 9.68
C LEU A 379 16.77 -19.84 8.34
N PRO A 380 16.35 -19.32 7.16
CA PRO A 380 16.77 -19.87 5.87
C PRO A 380 18.26 -19.73 5.56
N TYR A 381 18.97 -18.78 6.17
CA TYR A 381 20.38 -18.46 5.85
C TYR A 381 21.37 -18.67 6.99
N LEU A 382 20.95 -19.13 8.18
CA LEU A 382 21.88 -19.37 9.30
C LEU A 382 23.02 -20.35 8.93
N ASN A 383 22.76 -21.28 8.00
CA ASN A 383 23.75 -22.27 7.54
C ASN A 383 24.87 -21.67 6.67
N ILE A 384 24.63 -20.51 6.05
CA ILE A 384 25.58 -19.78 5.21
C ILE A 384 26.73 -19.19 6.03
N PHE A 385 26.50 -18.86 7.30
CA PHE A 385 27.52 -18.20 8.11
C PHE A 385 28.72 -19.11 8.39
N ASN A 386 29.92 -18.54 8.29
CA ASN A 386 31.16 -19.26 8.58
C ASN A 386 31.23 -19.75 10.04
N LYS A 387 30.56 -19.08 10.98
CA LYS A 387 30.47 -19.50 12.37
C LYS A 387 29.18 -18.99 13.03
N LEU A 388 28.54 -19.84 13.83
CA LEU A 388 27.42 -19.46 14.68
C LEU A 388 27.82 -19.36 16.16
N PRO A 389 27.12 -18.55 16.98
CA PRO A 389 27.22 -18.59 18.44
C PRO A 389 26.85 -19.98 18.99
N ASP A 390 27.59 -20.46 20.01
CA ASP A 390 27.36 -21.79 20.63
C ASP A 390 25.91 -21.99 21.13
N ASN A 391 25.20 -20.89 21.43
CA ASN A 391 23.83 -20.85 21.90
C ASN A 391 22.76 -20.78 20.79
N THR A 392 23.10 -20.77 19.49
CA THR A 392 22.09 -20.67 18.42
C THR A 392 21.06 -21.78 18.48
N ILE A 393 21.44 -23.04 18.75
CA ILE A 393 20.47 -24.14 18.92
C ILE A 393 19.53 -23.91 20.12
N LEU A 394 19.98 -23.22 21.17
CA LEU A 394 19.11 -22.84 22.28
C LEU A 394 18.13 -21.75 21.87
N LEU A 395 18.57 -20.74 21.11
CA LEU A 395 17.70 -19.69 20.57
C LEU A 395 16.63 -20.26 19.62
N LEU A 396 16.99 -21.25 18.80
CA LEU A 396 16.04 -21.95 17.93
C LEU A 396 14.97 -22.72 18.72
N VAL A 397 15.34 -23.40 19.81
CA VAL A 397 14.37 -24.06 20.69
C VAL A 397 13.55 -23.05 21.50
N ASP A 398 14.14 -21.94 21.95
CA ASP A 398 13.45 -20.89 22.68
C ASP A 398 12.44 -20.14 21.78
N LEU A 399 12.76 -19.96 20.49
CA LEU A 399 11.84 -19.44 19.47
C LEU A 399 10.60 -20.32 19.36
N VAL A 400 10.78 -21.63 19.19
CA VAL A 400 9.69 -22.61 19.14
C VAL A 400 8.87 -22.55 20.43
N ILE A 401 9.51 -22.64 21.60
CA ILE A 401 8.85 -22.58 22.92
C ILE A 401 8.05 -21.29 23.13
N SER A 402 8.50 -20.15 22.59
CA SER A 402 7.78 -18.87 22.70
C SER A 402 6.37 -18.90 22.07
N GLN A 403 6.15 -19.77 21.09
CA GLN A 403 4.87 -19.91 20.38
C GLN A 403 3.92 -20.94 21.03
N PHE A 404 4.38 -21.71 22.02
CA PHE A 404 3.54 -22.75 22.64
C PHE A 404 2.57 -22.19 23.70
N PRO A 405 1.29 -22.63 23.76
CA PRO A 405 0.54 -23.44 22.78
C PRO A 405 -0.36 -22.58 21.88
N ALA A 406 -0.23 -21.25 21.93
CA ALA A 406 -1.25 -20.31 21.45
C ALA A 406 -0.80 -19.39 20.30
N GLY A 407 0.48 -19.44 19.91
CA GLY A 407 0.99 -18.85 18.66
C GLY A 407 1.17 -19.91 17.58
N ASP A 408 1.96 -19.59 16.56
CA ASP A 408 2.16 -20.42 15.37
C ASP A 408 3.16 -21.58 15.61
N TRP A 409 2.87 -22.40 16.64
CA TRP A 409 3.75 -23.49 17.10
C TRP A 409 4.13 -24.49 16.01
N ALA A 410 3.18 -24.85 15.14
CA ALA A 410 3.41 -25.82 14.07
C ALA A 410 4.42 -25.27 13.04
N ASP A 411 4.16 -24.08 12.53
CA ASP A 411 5.03 -23.40 11.57
C ASP A 411 6.41 -23.14 12.17
N ALA A 412 6.48 -22.68 13.42
CA ALA A 412 7.74 -22.47 14.13
C ALA A 412 8.54 -23.77 14.32
N MET A 413 7.86 -24.89 14.60
CA MET A 413 8.47 -26.21 14.70
C MET A 413 9.06 -26.63 13.36
N ASP A 414 8.29 -26.53 12.27
CA ASP A 414 8.70 -26.97 10.94
C ASP A 414 9.84 -26.10 10.38
N ASP A 415 9.76 -24.78 10.50
CA ASP A 415 10.81 -23.83 10.09
C ASP A 415 12.13 -24.10 10.83
N VAL A 416 12.08 -24.35 12.15
CA VAL A 416 13.28 -24.65 12.95
C VAL A 416 13.82 -26.06 12.69
N VAL A 417 12.96 -27.02 12.39
CA VAL A 417 13.37 -28.37 11.94
C VAL A 417 14.16 -28.27 10.64
N ILE A 418 13.62 -27.59 9.62
CA ILE A 418 14.29 -27.38 8.33
C ILE A 418 15.63 -26.65 8.53
N CYS A 419 15.66 -25.61 9.37
CA CYS A 419 16.87 -24.86 9.70
C CYS A 419 17.96 -25.78 10.31
N ILE A 420 17.61 -26.63 11.28
CA ILE A 420 18.58 -27.53 11.94
C ILE A 420 19.04 -28.65 11.00
N GLU A 421 18.15 -29.19 10.15
CA GLU A 421 18.53 -30.18 9.13
C GLU A 421 19.51 -29.57 8.10
N SER A 422 19.38 -28.28 7.79
CA SER A 422 20.33 -27.56 6.93
C SER A 422 21.76 -27.42 7.50
N PHE A 423 21.95 -27.73 8.80
CA PHE A 423 23.26 -27.75 9.46
C PHE A 423 23.97 -29.12 9.37
N ASP A 424 23.54 -30.05 8.51
CA ASP A 424 24.21 -31.33 8.36
C ASP A 424 25.71 -31.17 8.05
N GLY A 425 26.54 -32.01 8.67
CA GLY A 425 28.00 -31.91 8.67
C GLY A 425 28.61 -30.76 9.52
N ARG A 426 27.87 -29.70 9.87
CA ARG A 426 28.38 -28.52 10.62
C ARG A 426 28.44 -28.74 12.14
N LYS A 427 29.25 -29.72 12.58
CA LYS A 427 29.51 -29.98 14.01
C LYS A 427 30.17 -28.80 14.75
N ASP A 428 30.66 -27.80 14.03
CA ASP A 428 31.23 -26.56 14.54
C ASP A 428 30.19 -25.52 14.99
N PHE A 429 28.90 -25.72 14.68
CA PHE A 429 27.80 -24.81 15.03
C PHE A 429 27.17 -25.06 16.40
N TYR A 430 27.48 -26.18 17.06
CA TYR A 430 26.82 -26.56 18.31
C TYR A 430 27.73 -27.36 19.22
N SER A 431 27.48 -27.23 20.53
CA SER A 431 28.19 -28.00 21.55
C SER A 431 27.30 -29.11 22.11
N SER A 432 27.89 -30.22 22.58
CA SER A 432 27.14 -31.27 23.29
C SER A 432 26.37 -30.70 24.49
N LYS A 433 26.87 -29.65 25.13
CA LYS A 433 26.20 -28.95 26.23
C LYS A 433 24.91 -28.28 25.74
N THR A 434 25.00 -27.44 24.71
CA THR A 434 23.85 -26.67 24.22
C THR A 434 22.81 -27.56 23.54
N LEU A 435 23.22 -28.64 22.86
CA LEU A 435 22.31 -29.71 22.39
C LEU A 435 21.55 -30.41 23.53
N MET A 436 22.24 -30.81 24.60
CA MET A 436 21.59 -31.49 25.75
C MET A 436 20.60 -30.56 26.46
N GLU A 437 20.96 -29.29 26.62
CA GLU A 437 20.11 -28.27 27.24
C GLU A 437 18.86 -27.98 26.38
N ALA A 438 19.05 -27.78 25.06
CA ALA A 438 17.96 -27.58 24.10
C ALA A 438 17.00 -28.78 24.06
N ARG A 439 17.53 -30.01 24.02
CA ARG A 439 16.74 -31.25 24.09
C ARG A 439 15.95 -31.35 25.41
N THR A 440 16.53 -30.94 26.53
CA THR A 440 15.84 -30.95 27.83
C THR A 440 14.73 -29.89 27.89
N LYS A 441 14.94 -28.70 27.31
CA LYS A 441 13.90 -27.67 27.17
C LYS A 441 12.72 -28.18 26.34
N ILE A 442 12.95 -28.61 25.09
CA ILE A 442 11.84 -29.01 24.21
C ILE A 442 11.06 -30.20 24.78
N ARG A 443 11.73 -31.17 25.41
CA ARG A 443 11.06 -32.33 26.06
C ARG A 443 10.15 -31.93 27.23
N ALA A 444 10.46 -30.84 27.92
CA ALA A 444 9.62 -30.34 29.01
C ALA A 444 8.34 -29.66 28.50
N THR A 445 8.34 -29.17 27.25
CA THR A 445 7.19 -28.59 26.56
C THR A 445 6.39 -29.66 25.81
N GLU A 446 7.04 -30.39 24.88
CA GLU A 446 6.44 -31.46 24.08
C GLU A 446 7.45 -32.61 23.87
N ALA A 447 7.18 -33.76 24.50
CA ALA A 447 8.11 -34.88 24.57
C ALA A 447 8.26 -35.69 23.26
N ASP A 448 7.25 -35.68 22.39
CA ASP A 448 7.18 -36.47 21.15
C ASP A 448 7.28 -35.60 19.88
N SER A 449 7.90 -34.42 19.98
CA SER A 449 8.10 -33.49 18.86
C SER A 449 9.16 -33.96 17.85
N ALA A 450 9.02 -33.52 16.59
CA ALA A 450 10.01 -33.77 15.54
C ALA A 450 11.40 -33.21 15.91
N LEU A 451 11.42 -31.98 16.45
CA LEU A 451 12.62 -31.31 16.96
C LEU A 451 13.32 -32.08 18.08
N TYR A 452 12.58 -32.70 19.02
CA TYR A 452 13.19 -33.59 20.03
C TYR A 452 13.90 -34.80 19.40
N SER A 453 13.33 -35.36 18.33
CA SER A 453 13.89 -36.50 17.61
C SER A 453 15.18 -36.11 16.87
N ILE A 454 15.18 -34.97 16.17
CA ILE A 454 16.37 -34.44 15.46
C ILE A 454 17.49 -34.09 16.44
N LEU A 455 17.20 -33.34 17.50
CA LEU A 455 18.19 -33.01 18.55
C LEU A 455 18.76 -34.26 19.22
N SER A 456 17.97 -35.33 19.36
CA SER A 456 18.45 -36.63 19.84
C SER A 456 19.36 -37.33 18.83
N GLY A 457 19.04 -37.23 17.53
CA GLY A 457 19.88 -37.70 16.43
C GLY A 457 21.24 -37.03 16.38
N LEU A 458 21.30 -35.70 16.58
CA LEU A 458 22.55 -34.92 16.58
C LEU A 458 23.48 -35.18 17.78
N ILE A 459 22.95 -35.76 18.87
CA ILE A 459 23.76 -36.16 20.05
C ILE A 459 24.40 -37.55 19.85
N ALA A 460 23.81 -38.41 19.02
CA ALA A 460 24.27 -39.80 18.83
C ALA A 460 25.64 -40.00 18.14
N PRO A 461 26.19 -39.06 17.32
CA PRO A 461 27.46 -39.23 16.62
C PRO A 461 28.57 -38.26 17.07
N LEU A 462 28.50 -37.68 18.28
CA LEU A 462 29.52 -36.78 18.85
C LEU A 462 30.57 -37.52 19.68
#